data_AF-A0A9P0K5T5-F1
#
_entry.id   AF-A0A9P0K5T5-F1
#
_cell.length_a   1.000
_cell.length_b   1.000
_cell.length_c   1.000
_cell.angle_alpha   90.00
_cell.angle_beta   90.00
_cell.angle_gamma   90.00
#
_symmetry.space_group_name_H-M   'P 1'
#
loop_
_entity.id
_entity.type
_entity.pdbx_description
1 polymer ?
#
loop_
_entity_poly.entity_id
_entity_poly.type
_entity_poly.pdbx_seq_one_letter_code
_entity_poly.pdbx_strand_id
1 'polypeptide(L)'
;MMSILLQDNEKNRTMLGEMDGIDTLLQQLAFYKRHDPASAEEHEYMENLFNCLCSALMVVPNRDKFLKGEGLQLMNLMLREKKTSRNGSLKVLDYAMSGPYGKDNCNKFVDILGLRTIFPLFMKTPKKNRRKVLSTEEHEEHVCSIIASMLRNCKGSQRQRLISKFTENDHEKVDRLLELHFKYLEKVDAIDSALNEEETEDDDDSIYLKRLEGGLFTLQLVDYIILEVCNCGSPSIKQRAVQILNLRGASLKTIKHVMREYAGNLGDEGDQEWRDEEQQHILNLVDKF
;
A
#
# COMPACT_ATOMS: atom_id res chain seq x y z
N MET A 1 16.32 -11.55 -17.39
CA MET A 1 16.74 -12.93 -17.04
C MET A 1 16.77 -13.15 -15.53
N MET A 2 17.44 -12.30 -14.74
CA MET A 2 17.40 -12.42 -13.26
C MET A 2 16.01 -12.25 -12.66
N SER A 3 15.20 -11.32 -13.18
CA SER A 3 13.79 -11.13 -12.80
C SER A 3 12.96 -12.41 -13.01
N ILE A 4 13.20 -13.11 -14.13
CA ILE A 4 12.54 -14.38 -14.48
C ILE A 4 12.99 -15.51 -13.53
N LEU A 5 14.28 -15.57 -13.19
CA LEU A 5 14.79 -16.58 -12.24
C LEU A 5 14.22 -16.42 -10.83
N LEU A 6 13.87 -15.20 -10.42
CA LEU A 6 13.28 -14.91 -9.12
C LEU A 6 11.75 -14.99 -9.13
N GLN A 7 11.12 -15.00 -10.30
CA GLN A 7 9.67 -15.12 -10.41
C GLN A 7 9.24 -16.51 -9.93
N ASP A 8 8.34 -16.52 -8.95
CA ASP A 8 7.73 -17.72 -8.33
C ASP A 8 8.72 -18.81 -7.88
N ASN A 9 9.95 -18.42 -7.51
CA ASN A 9 10.96 -19.35 -7.02
C ASN A 9 11.58 -18.89 -5.70
N GLU A 10 11.02 -19.38 -4.58
CA GLU A 10 11.48 -19.07 -3.23
C GLU A 10 12.95 -19.46 -3.00
N LYS A 11 13.40 -20.61 -3.51
CA LYS A 11 14.79 -21.06 -3.36
C LYS A 11 15.78 -20.06 -3.96
N ASN A 12 15.46 -19.54 -5.14
CA ASN A 12 16.31 -18.55 -5.80
C ASN A 12 16.30 -17.21 -5.05
N ARG A 13 15.16 -16.80 -4.48
CA ARG A 13 15.05 -15.59 -3.65
C ARG A 13 15.85 -15.71 -2.35
N THR A 14 15.84 -16.88 -1.72
CA THR A 14 16.66 -17.18 -0.53
C THR A 14 18.14 -17.17 -0.86
N MET A 15 18.55 -17.88 -1.92
CA MET A 15 19.94 -17.93 -2.37
C MET A 15 20.48 -16.54 -2.75
N LEU A 16 19.67 -15.72 -3.43
CA LEU A 16 20.02 -14.32 -3.71
C LEU A 16 20.35 -13.55 -2.43
N GLY A 17 19.53 -13.73 -1.40
CA GLY A 17 19.76 -13.12 -0.10
C GLY A 17 21.07 -13.60 0.53
N GLU A 18 21.35 -14.90 0.49
CA GLU A 18 22.57 -15.51 1.06
C GLU A 18 23.87 -15.04 0.37
N MET A 19 23.79 -14.62 -0.88
CA MET A 19 24.92 -14.14 -1.68
C MET A 19 25.08 -12.61 -1.67
N ASP A 20 24.60 -11.91 -0.63
CA ASP A 20 24.59 -10.44 -0.53
C ASP A 20 23.95 -9.74 -1.76
N GLY A 21 23.01 -10.43 -2.40
CA GLY A 21 22.32 -9.95 -3.60
C GLY A 21 21.44 -8.74 -3.32
N ILE A 22 20.92 -8.58 -2.09
CA ILE A 22 20.14 -7.41 -1.69
C ILE A 22 21.01 -6.15 -1.75
N ASP A 23 22.21 -6.18 -1.16
CA ASP A 23 23.14 -5.06 -1.18
C ASP A 23 23.58 -4.75 -2.61
N THR A 24 23.84 -5.78 -3.42
CA THR A 24 24.16 -5.62 -4.83
C THR A 24 23.03 -4.90 -5.59
N LEU A 25 21.78 -5.33 -5.42
CA LEU A 25 20.62 -4.69 -6.04
C LEU A 25 20.47 -3.22 -5.58
N LEU A 26 20.64 -2.96 -4.29
CA LEU A 26 20.57 -1.59 -3.74
C LEU A 26 21.68 -0.70 -4.30
N GLN A 27 22.90 -1.20 -4.44
CA GLN A 27 24.02 -0.46 -5.03
C GLN A 27 23.76 -0.13 -6.50
N GLN A 28 23.25 -1.07 -7.29
CA GLN A 28 22.89 -0.81 -8.69
C GLN A 28 21.75 0.22 -8.79
N LEU A 29 20.71 0.08 -7.97
CA LEU A 29 19.61 1.05 -7.92
C LEU A 29 20.09 2.43 -7.45
N ALA A 30 21.08 2.52 -6.56
CA ALA A 30 21.60 3.78 -6.05
C ALA A 30 22.18 4.71 -7.13
N PHE A 31 22.53 4.18 -8.31
CA PHE A 31 22.87 5.00 -9.47
C PHE A 31 21.70 5.90 -9.91
N TYR A 32 20.47 5.37 -9.88
CA TYR A 32 19.24 6.05 -10.31
C TYR A 32 18.60 6.94 -9.23
N LYS A 33 19.30 7.20 -8.11
CA LYS A 33 18.76 8.06 -7.04
C LYS A 33 18.63 9.53 -7.45
N ARG A 34 19.46 9.99 -8.39
CA ARG A 34 19.49 11.38 -8.86
C ARG A 34 19.52 11.52 -10.39
N HIS A 35 19.62 10.41 -11.11
CA HIS A 35 19.76 10.37 -12.57
C HIS A 35 18.62 9.53 -13.15
N ASP A 36 18.04 10.01 -14.25
CA ASP A 36 17.12 9.20 -15.06
C ASP A 36 17.95 8.33 -16.02
N PRO A 37 17.47 7.12 -16.39
CA PRO A 37 18.09 6.29 -17.41
C PRO A 37 18.28 7.06 -18.73
N ALA A 38 19.42 6.86 -19.39
CA ALA A 38 19.79 7.52 -20.63
C ALA A 38 19.08 6.91 -21.86
N SER A 39 18.70 5.63 -21.80
CA SER A 39 18.03 4.91 -22.89
C SER A 39 16.82 4.10 -22.40
N ALA A 40 16.00 3.64 -23.35
CA ALA A 40 14.89 2.74 -23.04
C ALA A 40 15.38 1.39 -22.49
N GLU A 41 16.51 0.87 -23.00
CA GLU A 41 17.15 -0.35 -22.50
C GLU A 41 17.63 -0.19 -21.06
N GLU A 42 18.22 0.95 -20.73
CA GLU A 42 18.63 1.24 -19.36
C GLU A 42 17.42 1.42 -18.43
N HIS A 43 16.34 1.99 -18.94
CA HIS A 43 15.08 2.08 -18.20
C HIS A 43 14.51 0.69 -17.90
N GLU A 44 14.49 -0.22 -18.88
CA GLU A 44 14.06 -1.60 -18.70
C GLU A 44 14.98 -2.35 -17.71
N TYR A 45 16.29 -2.11 -17.78
CA TYR A 45 17.25 -2.66 -16.81
C TYR A 45 16.94 -2.18 -15.38
N MET A 46 16.70 -0.88 -15.19
CA MET A 46 16.33 -0.31 -13.89
C MET A 46 15.02 -0.92 -13.35
N GLU A 47 13.99 -1.05 -14.19
CA GLU A 47 12.72 -1.68 -13.78
C GLU A 47 12.90 -3.17 -13.44
N ASN A 48 13.75 -3.89 -14.19
CA ASN A 48 14.11 -5.27 -13.86
C ASN A 48 14.81 -5.38 -12.50
N LEU A 49 15.66 -4.42 -12.13
CA LEU A 49 16.28 -4.37 -10.79
C LEU A 49 15.23 -4.17 -9.70
N PHE A 50 14.28 -3.24 -9.88
CA PHE A 50 13.17 -3.04 -8.95
C PHE A 50 12.31 -4.30 -8.80
N ASN A 51 11.99 -4.98 -9.90
CA ASN A 51 11.22 -6.23 -9.88
C ASN A 51 11.99 -7.37 -9.17
N CYS A 52 13.30 -7.48 -9.39
CA CYS A 52 14.15 -8.44 -8.64
C CYS A 52 14.09 -8.15 -7.14
N LEU A 53 14.19 -6.88 -6.75
CA LEU A 53 14.16 -6.48 -5.34
C LEU A 53 12.79 -6.73 -4.71
N CYS A 54 11.68 -6.41 -5.39
CA CYS A 54 10.33 -6.71 -4.90
C CYS A 54 10.14 -8.22 -4.70
N SER A 55 10.55 -9.02 -5.69
CA SER A 55 10.50 -10.48 -5.60
C SER A 55 11.35 -11.02 -4.44
N ALA A 56 12.55 -10.48 -4.24
CA ALA A 56 13.41 -10.87 -3.12
C ALA A 56 12.79 -10.55 -1.75
N LEU A 57 12.05 -9.43 -1.62
CA LEU A 57 11.39 -9.00 -0.39
C LEU A 57 10.17 -9.86 0.02
N MET A 58 9.72 -10.76 -0.86
CA MET A 58 8.73 -11.78 -0.51
C MET A 58 9.31 -12.85 0.44
N VAL A 59 10.64 -12.95 0.54
CA VAL A 59 11.32 -13.83 1.51
C VAL A 59 11.64 -13.03 2.77
N VAL A 60 11.06 -13.43 3.90
CA VAL A 60 11.12 -12.69 5.18
C VAL A 60 12.55 -12.30 5.61
N PRO A 61 13.55 -13.22 5.61
CA PRO A 61 14.94 -12.85 5.92
C PRO A 61 15.53 -11.70 5.08
N ASN A 62 15.07 -11.52 3.83
CA ASN A 62 15.59 -10.48 2.96
C ASN A 62 15.10 -9.08 3.37
N ARG A 63 14.01 -8.97 4.15
CA ARG A 63 13.53 -7.69 4.68
C ARG A 63 14.49 -7.10 5.72
N ASP A 64 15.07 -7.94 6.57
CA ASP A 64 16.11 -7.52 7.52
C ASP A 64 17.40 -7.12 6.78
N LYS A 65 17.80 -7.86 5.74
CA LYS A 65 18.92 -7.49 4.88
C LYS A 65 18.69 -6.15 4.18
N PHE A 66 17.49 -5.93 3.64
CA PHE A 66 17.10 -4.65 3.03
C PHE A 66 17.13 -3.50 4.03
N LEU A 67 16.69 -3.72 5.26
CA LEU A 67 16.74 -2.74 6.35
C LEU A 67 18.19 -2.38 6.70
N LYS A 68 19.06 -3.39 6.86
CA LYS A 68 20.49 -3.22 7.16
C LYS A 68 21.25 -2.52 6.02
N GLY A 69 20.91 -2.83 4.77
CA GLY A 69 21.47 -2.20 3.57
C GLY A 69 20.98 -0.79 3.28
N GLU A 70 20.29 -0.13 4.22
CA GLU A 70 19.71 1.21 4.07
C GLU A 70 18.71 1.34 2.90
N GLY A 71 18.04 0.25 2.55
CA GLY A 71 17.08 0.23 1.44
C GLY A 71 15.96 1.25 1.61
N LEU A 72 15.43 1.41 2.83
CA LEU A 72 14.40 2.42 3.14
C LEU A 72 14.89 3.85 2.90
N GLN A 73 16.12 4.17 3.29
CA GLN A 73 16.74 5.48 3.07
C GLN A 73 16.86 5.77 1.57
N LEU A 74 17.29 4.77 0.79
CA LEU A 74 17.43 4.89 -0.64
C LEU A 74 16.08 5.12 -1.33
N MET A 75 15.07 4.29 -1.03
CA MET A 75 13.73 4.43 -1.62
C MET A 75 13.08 5.76 -1.23
N ASN A 76 13.19 6.17 0.04
CA ASN A 76 12.68 7.45 0.52
C ASN A 76 13.36 8.64 -0.19
N LEU A 77 14.67 8.55 -0.47
CA LEU A 77 15.38 9.55 -1.25
C LEU A 77 14.87 9.61 -2.71
N MET A 78 14.74 8.46 -3.38
CA MET A 78 14.25 8.38 -4.76
C MET A 78 12.84 8.95 -4.92
N LEU A 79 11.94 8.69 -3.96
CA LEU A 79 10.60 9.29 -3.96
C LEU A 79 10.64 10.82 -3.94
N ARG A 80 11.56 11.40 -3.16
CA ARG A 80 11.75 12.85 -2.99
C ARG A 80 12.37 13.52 -4.21
N GLU A 81 13.29 12.86 -4.90
CA GLU A 81 14.02 13.38 -6.08
C GLU A 81 13.15 13.43 -7.34
N LYS A 82 11.98 12.76 -7.33
CA LYS A 82 10.95 12.86 -8.38
C LYS A 82 11.36 12.36 -9.77
N LYS A 83 12.36 11.48 -9.83
CA LYS A 83 12.92 10.84 -11.04
C LYS A 83 12.09 9.64 -11.51
N THR A 84 12.48 9.01 -12.62
CA THR A 84 11.84 7.79 -13.15
C THR A 84 11.83 6.65 -12.13
N SER A 85 12.86 6.58 -11.27
CA SER A 85 12.99 5.60 -10.18
C SER A 85 11.92 5.70 -9.10
N ARG A 86 11.13 6.79 -9.05
CA ARG A 86 10.06 6.98 -8.07
C ARG A 86 9.07 5.83 -8.04
N ASN A 87 8.63 5.37 -9.21
CA ASN A 87 7.56 4.37 -9.30
C ASN A 87 8.03 3.03 -8.73
N GLY A 88 9.19 2.54 -9.17
CA GLY A 88 9.82 1.35 -8.61
C GLY A 88 10.10 1.48 -7.11
N SER A 89 10.49 2.68 -6.65
CA SER A 89 10.73 2.92 -5.21
C SER A 89 9.47 2.83 -4.36
N LEU A 90 8.33 3.31 -4.89
CA LEU A 90 7.05 3.21 -4.22
C LEU A 90 6.62 1.74 -4.08
N LYS A 91 6.76 0.96 -5.16
CA LYS A 91 6.47 -0.47 -5.17
C LYS A 91 7.38 -1.24 -4.19
N VAL A 92 8.68 -0.97 -4.16
CA VAL A 92 9.60 -1.61 -3.20
C VAL A 92 9.22 -1.30 -1.75
N LEU A 93 8.83 -0.06 -1.46
CA LEU A 93 8.40 0.33 -0.12
C LEU A 93 7.14 -0.40 0.33
N ASP A 94 6.18 -0.60 -0.57
CA ASP A 94 5.00 -1.40 -0.33
C ASP A 94 5.40 -2.83 0.08
N TYR A 95 6.12 -3.56 -0.77
CA TYR A 95 6.58 -4.93 -0.50
C TYR A 95 7.42 -5.07 0.78
N ALA A 96 8.25 -4.06 1.10
CA ALA A 96 9.08 -4.08 2.30
C ALA A 96 8.28 -3.91 3.60
N MET A 97 7.13 -3.23 3.54
CA MET A 97 6.33 -2.84 4.70
C MET A 97 5.05 -3.66 4.89
N SER A 98 4.58 -4.38 3.87
CA SER A 98 3.36 -5.21 3.94
C SER A 98 3.44 -6.37 4.92
N GLY A 99 2.32 -6.73 5.52
CA GLY A 99 2.19 -7.90 6.41
C GLY A 99 2.94 -7.79 7.74
N PRO A 100 2.93 -8.86 8.57
CA PRO A 100 3.49 -8.84 9.93
C PRO A 100 5.01 -8.62 9.95
N TYR A 101 5.71 -9.15 8.95
CA TYR A 101 7.16 -9.08 8.84
C TYR A 101 7.67 -7.71 8.36
N GLY A 102 6.77 -6.79 8.03
CA GLY A 102 7.10 -5.41 7.63
C GLY A 102 7.26 -4.46 8.82
N LYS A 103 7.10 -4.94 10.05
CA LYS A 103 7.04 -4.11 11.26
C LYS A 103 8.27 -3.23 11.49
N ASP A 104 9.46 -3.79 11.40
CA ASP A 104 10.69 -3.03 11.64
C ASP A 104 10.91 -2.00 10.52
N ASN A 105 10.55 -2.36 9.28
CA ASN A 105 10.58 -1.45 8.15
C ASN A 105 9.60 -0.28 8.32
N CYS A 106 8.38 -0.53 8.77
CA CYS A 106 7.38 0.50 9.07
C CYS A 106 7.90 1.50 10.11
N ASN A 107 8.41 1.00 11.25
CA ASN A 107 8.94 1.87 12.30
C ASN A 107 10.13 2.70 11.81
N LYS A 108 11.08 2.05 11.13
CA LYS A 108 12.25 2.74 10.57
C LYS A 108 11.86 3.79 9.55
N PHE A 109 10.87 3.51 8.69
CA PHE A 109 10.40 4.47 7.69
C PHE A 109 9.86 5.76 8.34
N VAL A 110 9.14 5.64 9.46
CA VAL A 110 8.68 6.81 10.24
C VAL A 110 9.86 7.58 10.85
N ASP A 111 10.88 6.87 11.34
CA ASP A 111 12.08 7.45 11.95
C ASP A 111 12.93 8.24 10.95
N ILE A 112 13.06 7.75 9.71
CA ILE A 112 13.78 8.43 8.62
C ILE A 112 12.94 9.51 7.91
N LEU A 113 11.92 10.04 8.59
CA LEU A 113 11.02 11.09 8.09
C LEU A 113 10.19 10.69 6.86
N GLY A 114 9.93 9.40 6.65
CA GLY A 114 9.13 8.88 5.52
C GLY A 114 7.71 9.46 5.46
N LEU A 115 7.14 9.86 6.60
CA LEU A 115 5.83 10.55 6.65
C LEU A 115 5.82 11.87 5.87
N ARG A 116 6.95 12.58 5.79
CA ARG A 116 7.07 13.82 4.99
C ARG A 116 7.14 13.54 3.48
N THR A 117 7.35 12.29 3.09
CA THR A 117 7.44 11.86 1.69
C THR A 117 6.15 11.22 1.22
N ILE A 118 5.56 10.31 2.01
CA ILE A 118 4.38 9.54 1.60
C ILE A 118 3.08 10.37 1.60
N PHE A 119 2.87 11.25 2.59
CA PHE A 119 1.63 12.04 2.66
C PHE A 119 1.47 13.06 1.52
N PRO A 120 2.52 13.72 1.01
CA PRO A 120 2.41 14.48 -0.22
C PRO A 120 1.99 13.64 -1.44
N LEU A 121 2.43 12.37 -1.52
CA LEU A 121 2.02 11.44 -2.58
C LEU A 121 0.58 10.97 -2.42
N PHE A 122 0.09 10.86 -1.17
CA PHE A 122 -1.30 10.56 -0.84
C PHE A 122 -2.25 11.71 -1.21
N MET A 123 -1.85 12.95 -0.90
CA MET A 123 -2.65 14.15 -1.20
C MET A 123 -2.67 14.49 -2.70
N LYS A 124 -1.61 14.15 -3.44
CA LYS A 124 -1.49 14.50 -4.86
C LYS A 124 -0.94 13.34 -5.67
N THR A 125 -1.84 12.65 -6.34
CA THR A 125 -1.48 11.66 -7.36
C THR A 125 -0.80 12.37 -8.54
N PRO A 126 0.45 12.01 -8.91
CA PRO A 126 1.12 12.60 -10.06
C PRO A 126 0.28 12.42 -11.33
N LYS A 127 -0.05 13.52 -12.03
CA LYS A 127 -0.82 13.45 -13.28
C LYS A 127 -0.08 12.57 -14.32
N LYS A 128 -0.87 11.82 -15.13
CA LYS A 128 -0.38 11.04 -16.28
C LYS A 128 0.52 11.92 -17.17
N ASN A 129 1.83 11.80 -17.00
CA ASN A 129 2.77 12.19 -18.04
C ASN A 129 2.94 10.98 -18.96
N ARG A 130 2.87 11.21 -20.29
CA ARG A 130 2.91 10.20 -21.36
C ARG A 130 4.12 9.23 -21.37
N ARG A 131 5.01 9.30 -20.38
CA ARG A 131 6.24 8.50 -20.25
C ARG A 131 6.33 7.68 -18.95
N LYS A 132 5.25 7.55 -18.18
CA LYS A 132 5.27 6.85 -16.88
C LYS A 132 4.59 5.49 -16.94
N VAL A 133 5.26 4.52 -16.32
CA VAL A 133 4.91 3.10 -16.22
C VAL A 133 3.71 2.86 -15.29
N LEU A 134 3.57 3.63 -14.21
CA LEU A 134 2.58 3.40 -13.17
C LEU A 134 1.33 4.25 -13.39
N SER A 135 0.16 3.62 -13.36
CA SER A 135 -1.14 4.26 -13.47
C SER A 135 -1.48 5.08 -12.22
N THR A 136 -2.47 5.97 -12.34
CA THR A 136 -2.99 6.74 -11.19
C THR A 136 -3.49 5.81 -10.08
N GLU A 137 -4.06 4.67 -10.45
CA GLU A 137 -4.71 3.73 -9.54
C GLU A 137 -3.70 2.88 -8.81
N GLU A 138 -2.71 2.31 -9.51
CA GLU A 138 -1.57 1.62 -8.90
C GLU A 138 -0.82 2.56 -7.94
N HIS A 139 -0.72 3.85 -8.26
CA HIS A 139 -0.07 4.82 -7.37
C HIS A 139 -0.86 4.99 -6.08
N GLU A 140 -2.18 5.16 -6.20
CA GLU A 140 -3.07 5.31 -5.05
C GLU A 140 -3.11 4.04 -4.21
N GLU A 141 -3.13 2.87 -4.84
CA GLU A 141 -3.07 1.56 -4.21
C GLU A 141 -1.80 1.41 -3.36
N HIS A 142 -0.61 1.54 -3.96
CA HIS A 142 0.64 1.38 -3.22
C HIS A 142 0.76 2.40 -2.08
N VAL A 143 0.30 3.64 -2.27
CA VAL A 143 0.33 4.65 -1.20
C VAL A 143 -0.62 4.27 -0.06
N CYS A 144 -1.84 3.81 -0.37
CA CYS A 144 -2.79 3.37 0.65
C CYS A 144 -2.28 2.12 1.37
N SER A 145 -1.72 1.15 0.64
CA SER A 145 -1.13 -0.06 1.21
C SER A 145 0.01 0.25 2.19
N ILE A 146 0.91 1.17 1.83
CA ILE A 146 1.98 1.64 2.72
C ILE A 146 1.40 2.30 3.99
N ILE A 147 0.38 3.14 3.85
CA ILE A 147 -0.25 3.82 5.01
C ILE A 147 -0.96 2.81 5.92
N ALA A 148 -1.71 1.87 5.34
CA ALA A 148 -2.40 0.79 6.06
C ALA A 148 -1.39 -0.08 6.82
N SER A 149 -0.32 -0.51 6.15
CA SER A 149 0.77 -1.29 6.73
C SER A 149 1.43 -0.58 7.90
N MET A 150 1.71 0.73 7.78
CA MET A 150 2.25 1.50 8.89
C MET A 150 1.26 1.65 10.05
N LEU A 151 -0.03 1.86 9.78
CA LEU A 151 -1.05 1.97 10.83
C LEU A 151 -1.18 0.67 11.62
N ARG A 152 -1.12 -0.46 10.91
CA ARG A 152 -1.18 -1.81 11.48
C ARG A 152 0.05 -2.17 12.31
N ASN A 153 1.24 -1.81 11.82
CA ASN A 153 2.49 -2.32 12.38
C ASN A 153 3.21 -1.36 13.33
N CYS A 154 3.06 -0.04 13.15
CA CYS A 154 3.71 0.94 14.03
C CYS A 154 3.11 0.88 15.43
N LYS A 155 3.95 1.01 16.46
CA LYS A 155 3.51 1.13 17.86
C LYS A 155 4.16 2.35 18.53
N GLY A 156 3.69 2.73 19.71
CA GLY A 156 4.26 3.81 20.50
C GLY A 156 4.35 5.15 19.76
N SER A 157 5.52 5.78 19.79
CA SER A 157 5.73 7.14 19.26
C SER A 157 5.54 7.24 17.74
N GLN A 158 5.95 6.21 16.99
CA GLN A 158 5.82 6.16 15.53
C GLN A 158 4.35 6.16 15.13
N ARG A 159 3.54 5.35 15.83
CA ARG A 159 2.09 5.28 15.61
C ARG A 159 1.40 6.61 15.93
N GLN A 160 1.78 7.26 17.04
CA GLN A 160 1.24 8.57 17.41
C GLN A 160 1.54 9.61 16.32
N ARG A 161 2.78 9.67 15.84
CA ARG A 161 3.18 10.58 14.76
C ARG A 161 2.39 10.35 13.47
N LEU A 162 2.08 9.09 13.15
CA LEU A 162 1.25 8.73 12.00
C LEU A 162 -0.21 9.19 12.18
N ILE A 163 -0.83 8.91 13.33
CA ILE A 163 -2.20 9.37 13.63
C ILE A 163 -2.28 10.90 13.55
N SER A 164 -1.31 11.61 14.12
CA SER A 164 -1.30 13.08 14.14
C SER A 164 -1.31 13.69 12.74
N LYS A 165 -0.87 12.96 11.70
CA LYS A 165 -1.01 13.41 10.31
C LYS A 165 -2.47 13.68 9.96
N PHE A 166 -3.41 12.84 10.40
CA PHE A 166 -4.84 12.96 10.11
C PHE A 166 -5.56 14.09 10.86
N THR A 167 -4.88 14.78 11.77
CA THR A 167 -5.38 16.00 12.45
C THR A 167 -4.78 17.29 11.90
N GLU A 168 -3.79 17.22 11.01
CA GLU A 168 -3.17 18.40 10.42
C GLU A 168 -4.08 19.10 9.41
N ASN A 169 -3.97 20.44 9.34
CA ASN A 169 -4.62 21.28 8.33
C ASN A 169 -6.14 21.02 8.23
N ASP A 170 -6.83 21.11 9.37
CA ASP A 170 -8.28 20.89 9.47
C ASP A 170 -8.73 19.55 8.87
N HIS A 171 -7.98 18.48 9.19
CA HIS A 171 -8.28 17.12 8.75
C HIS A 171 -8.24 16.91 7.22
N GLU A 172 -7.43 17.66 6.46
CA GLU A 172 -7.36 17.55 4.99
C GLU A 172 -7.09 16.10 4.48
N LYS A 173 -6.43 15.26 5.29
CA LYS A 173 -6.14 13.87 4.94
C LYS A 173 -7.36 12.98 5.12
N VAL A 174 -8.23 13.31 6.06
CA VAL A 174 -9.55 12.67 6.20
C VAL A 174 -10.41 13.04 5.00
N ASP A 175 -10.39 14.31 4.57
CA ASP A 175 -11.09 14.74 3.36
C ASP A 175 -10.62 13.95 2.13
N ARG A 176 -9.30 13.80 1.98
CA ARG A 176 -8.71 12.99 0.90
C ARG A 176 -9.07 11.50 1.00
N LEU A 177 -9.09 10.93 2.21
CA LEU A 177 -9.53 9.53 2.40
C LEU A 177 -10.97 9.33 1.92
N LEU A 178 -11.88 10.21 2.33
CA LEU A 178 -13.29 10.09 1.94
C LEU A 178 -13.48 10.37 0.45
N GLU A 179 -12.69 11.27 -0.16
CA GLU A 179 -12.66 11.45 -1.62
C GLU A 179 -12.29 10.15 -2.34
N LEU A 180 -11.23 9.45 -1.87
CA LEU A 180 -10.80 8.17 -2.42
C LEU A 180 -11.86 7.09 -2.19
N HIS A 181 -12.46 7.03 -1.00
CA HIS A 181 -13.55 6.09 -0.68
C HIS A 181 -14.67 6.21 -1.71
N PHE A 182 -15.20 7.41 -1.93
CA PHE A 182 -16.28 7.59 -2.90
C PHE A 182 -15.86 7.28 -4.34
N LYS A 183 -14.63 7.66 -4.72
CA LYS A 183 -14.10 7.37 -6.07
C LYS A 183 -14.06 5.87 -6.35
N TYR A 184 -13.56 5.07 -5.41
CA TYR A 184 -13.43 3.62 -5.61
C TYR A 184 -14.73 2.88 -5.34
N LEU A 185 -15.57 3.37 -4.44
CA LEU A 185 -16.92 2.84 -4.23
C LEU A 185 -17.76 2.95 -5.51
N GLU A 186 -17.77 4.12 -6.17
CA GLU A 186 -18.50 4.32 -7.43
C GLU A 186 -18.02 3.36 -8.54
N LYS A 187 -16.73 3.03 -8.57
CA LYS A 187 -16.17 2.06 -9.52
C LYS A 187 -16.63 0.63 -9.24
N VAL A 188 -16.59 0.22 -7.98
CA VAL A 188 -17.04 -1.12 -7.57
C VAL A 188 -18.54 -1.26 -7.79
N ASP A 189 -19.34 -0.24 -7.43
CA ASP A 189 -20.79 -0.21 -7.65
C ASP A 189 -21.15 -0.31 -9.16
N ALA A 190 -20.34 0.32 -10.04
CA ALA A 190 -20.54 0.23 -11.48
C ALA A 190 -20.28 -1.18 -12.02
N ILE A 191 -19.29 -1.89 -11.47
CA ILE A 191 -19.00 -3.29 -11.81
C ILE A 191 -20.12 -4.19 -11.30
N ASP A 192 -20.54 -3.99 -10.05
CA ASP A 192 -21.65 -4.75 -9.46
C ASP A 192 -22.94 -4.56 -10.27
N SER A 193 -23.18 -3.35 -10.78
CA SER A 193 -24.31 -3.07 -11.67
C SER A 193 -24.20 -3.80 -13.01
N ALA A 194 -23.01 -3.79 -13.64
CA ALA A 194 -22.77 -4.48 -14.91
C ALA A 194 -22.94 -6.01 -14.77
N LEU A 195 -22.44 -6.60 -13.69
CA LEU A 195 -22.59 -8.04 -13.42
C LEU A 195 -24.05 -8.44 -13.20
N ASN A 196 -24.84 -7.60 -12.54
CA ASN A 196 -26.26 -7.82 -12.37
C ASN A 196 -27.05 -7.70 -13.69
N GLU A 197 -26.65 -6.80 -14.59
CA GLU A 197 -27.27 -6.61 -15.90
C GLU A 197 -26.95 -7.75 -16.89
N GLU A 198 -25.75 -8.31 -16.82
CA GLU A 198 -25.31 -9.40 -17.70
C GLU A 198 -25.88 -10.78 -17.31
N GLU A 199 -26.62 -10.89 -16.19
CA GLU A 199 -27.10 -12.16 -15.61
C GLU A 199 -26.02 -13.25 -15.61
N THR A 200 -24.76 -12.87 -15.35
CA THR A 200 -23.65 -13.82 -15.39
C THR A 200 -23.82 -14.89 -14.32
N GLU A 201 -23.85 -16.17 -14.72
CA GLU A 201 -23.76 -17.33 -13.81
C GLU A 201 -22.33 -17.51 -13.24
N ASP A 202 -21.59 -16.42 -13.03
CA ASP A 202 -20.26 -16.46 -12.43
C ASP A 202 -20.38 -16.86 -10.96
N ASP A 203 -19.42 -17.65 -10.47
CA ASP A 203 -19.32 -17.94 -9.05
C ASP A 203 -18.86 -16.70 -8.24
N ASP A 204 -19.08 -16.76 -6.92
CA ASP A 204 -18.74 -15.66 -6.01
C ASP A 204 -17.26 -15.25 -6.09
N ASP A 205 -16.36 -16.21 -6.35
CA ASP A 205 -14.92 -15.99 -6.49
C ASP A 205 -14.59 -15.21 -7.77
N SER A 206 -15.20 -15.55 -8.91
CA SER A 206 -15.07 -14.84 -10.18
C SER A 206 -15.59 -13.40 -10.06
N ILE A 207 -16.73 -13.21 -9.41
CA ILE A 207 -17.28 -11.88 -9.11
C ILE A 207 -16.31 -11.06 -8.26
N TYR A 208 -15.73 -11.67 -7.22
CA TYR A 208 -14.77 -11.01 -6.35
C TYR A 208 -13.50 -10.60 -7.11
N LEU A 209 -12.96 -11.47 -7.98
CA LEU A 209 -11.81 -11.14 -8.84
C LEU A 209 -12.09 -9.97 -9.78
N LYS A 210 -13.27 -9.93 -10.42
CA LYS A 210 -13.67 -8.79 -11.26
C LYS A 210 -13.76 -7.48 -10.46
N ARG A 211 -14.28 -7.53 -9.23
CA ARG A 211 -14.32 -6.36 -8.34
C ARG A 211 -12.91 -5.93 -7.91
N LEU A 212 -11.99 -6.87 -7.67
CA LEU A 212 -10.57 -6.58 -7.41
C LEU A 212 -9.91 -5.86 -8.59
N GLU A 213 -10.11 -6.33 -9.81
CA GLU A 213 -9.66 -5.64 -11.04
C GLU A 213 -10.25 -4.22 -11.16
N GLY A 214 -11.46 -4.03 -10.62
CA GLY A 214 -12.16 -2.76 -10.50
C GLY A 214 -11.62 -1.76 -9.47
N GLY A 215 -10.67 -2.18 -8.63
CA GLY A 215 -10.13 -1.36 -7.55
C GLY A 215 -10.76 -1.60 -6.18
N LEU A 216 -11.49 -2.72 -5.98
CA LEU A 216 -11.98 -3.13 -4.65
C LEU A 216 -10.85 -3.20 -3.63
N PHE A 217 -9.67 -3.68 -4.02
CA PHE A 217 -8.53 -3.73 -3.11
C PHE A 217 -8.13 -2.34 -2.58
N THR A 218 -8.10 -1.34 -3.45
CA THR A 218 -7.82 0.04 -3.02
C THR A 218 -8.95 0.58 -2.13
N LEU A 219 -10.22 0.26 -2.41
CA LEU A 219 -11.35 0.62 -1.56
C LEU A 219 -11.21 0.02 -0.15
N GLN A 220 -10.89 -1.27 -0.05
CA GLN A 220 -10.67 -1.98 1.21
C GLN A 220 -9.52 -1.35 2.01
N LEU A 221 -8.41 -0.98 1.36
CA LEU A 221 -7.29 -0.30 2.01
C LEU A 221 -7.70 1.09 2.54
N VAL A 222 -8.46 1.86 1.77
CA VAL A 222 -8.96 3.18 2.20
C VAL A 222 -9.89 3.04 3.39
N ASP A 223 -10.83 2.09 3.34
CA ASP A 223 -11.81 1.85 4.40
C ASP A 223 -11.15 1.32 5.67
N TYR A 224 -10.13 0.48 5.52
CA TYR A 224 -9.27 0.04 6.62
C TYR A 224 -8.61 1.23 7.30
N ILE A 225 -8.00 2.14 6.52
CA ILE A 225 -7.38 3.35 7.07
C ILE A 225 -8.43 4.19 7.81
N ILE A 226 -9.62 4.39 7.23
CA ILE A 226 -10.72 5.16 7.86
C ILE A 226 -11.08 4.55 9.22
N LEU A 227 -11.30 3.24 9.30
CA LEU A 227 -11.62 2.55 10.54
C LEU A 227 -10.53 2.73 11.60
N GLU A 228 -9.28 2.49 11.22
CA GLU A 228 -8.13 2.51 12.11
C GLU A 228 -7.88 3.92 12.68
N VAL A 229 -7.98 4.97 11.85
CA VAL A 229 -7.78 6.36 12.31
C VAL A 229 -8.97 6.90 13.10
N CYS A 230 -10.19 6.47 12.81
CA CYS A 230 -11.37 6.91 13.55
C CYS A 230 -11.48 6.27 14.93
N ASN A 231 -11.02 5.02 15.08
CA ASN A 231 -11.06 4.30 16.35
C ASN A 231 -9.87 4.60 17.25
N CYS A 232 -8.68 4.81 16.68
CA CYS A 232 -7.46 5.03 17.46
C CYS A 232 -7.00 6.49 17.53
N GLY A 233 -7.62 7.37 16.73
CA GLY A 233 -7.27 8.78 16.68
C GLY A 233 -8.11 9.67 17.59
N SER A 234 -7.96 10.98 17.40
CA SER A 234 -8.78 11.97 18.11
C SER A 234 -10.25 11.84 17.68
N PRO A 235 -11.23 12.02 18.59
CA PRO A 235 -12.65 11.99 18.24
C PRO A 235 -13.04 12.95 17.11
N SER A 236 -12.28 14.04 16.93
CA SER A 236 -12.42 14.99 15.83
C SER A 236 -12.30 14.35 14.44
N ILE A 237 -11.45 13.33 14.27
CA ILE A 237 -11.29 12.59 13.02
C ILE A 237 -12.59 11.88 12.65
N LYS A 238 -13.18 11.16 13.60
CA LYS A 238 -14.46 10.46 13.42
C LYS A 238 -15.59 11.45 13.14
N GLN A 239 -15.63 12.57 13.85
CA GLN A 239 -16.61 13.64 13.60
C GLN A 239 -16.51 14.18 12.17
N ARG A 240 -15.30 14.43 11.66
CA ARG A 240 -15.08 14.88 10.28
C ARG A 240 -15.51 13.84 9.25
N ALA A 241 -15.13 12.57 9.44
CA ALA A 241 -15.52 11.49 8.53
C ALA A 241 -17.05 11.35 8.44
N VAL A 242 -17.74 11.36 9.57
CA VAL A 242 -19.22 11.30 9.64
C VAL A 242 -19.86 12.53 8.97
N GLN A 243 -19.30 13.72 9.19
CA GLN A 243 -19.78 14.95 8.55
C GLN A 243 -19.75 14.83 7.02
N ILE A 244 -18.64 14.34 6.45
CA ILE A 244 -18.48 14.19 5.00
C ILE A 244 -19.43 13.13 4.45
N LEU A 245 -19.57 11.99 5.13
CA LEU A 245 -20.50 10.93 4.74
C LEU A 245 -21.95 11.45 4.68
N ASN A 246 -22.37 12.18 5.71
CA ASN A 246 -23.71 12.78 5.76
C ASN A 246 -23.93 13.79 4.62
N LEU A 247 -22.93 14.61 4.29
CA LEU A 247 -23.02 15.59 3.19
C LEU A 247 -23.19 14.93 1.82
N ARG A 248 -22.68 13.71 1.63
CA ARG A 248 -22.83 12.93 0.40
C ARG A 248 -23.98 11.93 0.43
N GLY A 249 -24.78 11.91 1.50
CA GLY A 249 -25.87 10.94 1.68
C GLY A 249 -25.41 9.50 1.88
N ALA A 250 -24.14 9.29 2.20
CA ALA A 250 -23.56 7.96 2.41
C ALA A 250 -23.65 7.54 3.88
N SER A 251 -23.66 6.24 4.11
CA SER A 251 -23.75 5.66 5.45
C SER A 251 -22.43 5.01 5.87
N LEU A 252 -22.12 5.09 7.17
CA LEU A 252 -21.07 4.28 7.79
C LEU A 252 -21.28 2.77 7.54
N LYS A 253 -22.52 2.34 7.28
CA LYS A 253 -22.86 0.95 6.98
C LYS A 253 -22.12 0.42 5.75
N THR A 254 -21.89 1.25 4.73
CA THR A 254 -21.18 0.85 3.51
C THR A 254 -19.74 0.48 3.83
N ILE A 255 -19.02 1.36 4.54
CA ILE A 255 -17.65 1.10 5.02
C ILE A 255 -17.61 -0.17 5.88
N LYS A 256 -18.55 -0.34 6.81
CA LYS A 256 -18.63 -1.55 7.64
C LYS A 256 -18.87 -2.82 6.83
N HIS A 257 -19.63 -2.75 5.73
CA HIS A 257 -19.91 -3.88 4.88
C HIS A 257 -18.65 -4.31 4.10
N VAL A 258 -18.00 -3.37 3.42
CA VAL A 258 -16.73 -3.60 2.70
C VAL A 258 -15.68 -4.20 3.64
N MET A 259 -15.58 -3.70 4.86
CA MET A 259 -14.58 -4.17 5.82
C MET A 259 -14.90 -5.54 6.44
N ARG A 260 -16.18 -5.93 6.52
CA ARG A 260 -16.55 -7.30 6.89
C ARG A 260 -16.26 -8.30 5.79
N GLU A 261 -16.51 -7.91 4.54
CA GLU A 261 -16.13 -8.71 3.37
C GLU A 261 -14.60 -8.89 3.32
N TYR A 262 -13.84 -7.80 3.50
CA TYR A 262 -12.39 -7.85 3.56
C TYR A 262 -11.87 -8.79 4.68
N ALA A 263 -12.48 -8.75 5.86
CA ALA A 263 -12.13 -9.65 6.96
C ALA A 263 -12.48 -11.12 6.68
N GLY A 264 -13.47 -11.39 5.80
CA GLY A 264 -13.81 -12.75 5.35
C GLY A 264 -12.84 -13.29 4.30
N ASN A 265 -12.26 -12.41 3.49
CA ASN A 265 -11.41 -12.73 2.34
C ASN A 265 -9.93 -12.34 2.57
N LEU A 266 -9.44 -12.44 3.81
CA LEU A 266 -8.03 -12.19 4.10
C LEU A 266 -7.17 -13.21 3.36
N GLY A 267 -6.18 -12.72 2.60
CA GLY A 267 -5.28 -13.57 1.84
C GLY A 267 -4.36 -14.42 2.71
N ASP A 268 -3.57 -15.28 2.06
CA ASP A 268 -2.66 -16.23 2.71
C ASP A 268 -1.37 -15.61 3.28
N GLU A 269 -1.32 -14.29 3.48
CA GLU A 269 -0.14 -13.65 4.07
C GLU A 269 -0.04 -14.00 5.56
N GLY A 270 1.10 -14.57 5.98
CA GLY A 270 1.37 -14.94 7.38
C GLY A 270 0.82 -16.30 7.79
N ASP A 271 1.01 -16.65 9.06
CA ASP A 271 0.52 -17.92 9.63
C ASP A 271 -0.97 -17.82 9.99
N GLN A 272 -1.64 -18.97 10.14
CA GLN A 272 -3.08 -19.01 10.50
C GLN A 272 -3.41 -18.18 11.74
N GLU A 273 -2.55 -18.24 12.76
CA GLU A 273 -2.72 -17.46 14.00
C GLU A 273 -2.72 -15.96 13.72
N TRP A 274 -1.84 -15.48 12.85
CA TRP A 274 -1.80 -14.06 12.48
C TRP A 274 -3.05 -13.65 11.70
N ARG A 275 -3.55 -14.50 10.79
CA ARG A 275 -4.79 -14.23 10.05
C ARG A 275 -6.00 -14.14 10.98
N ASP A 276 -6.09 -15.04 11.95
CA ASP A 276 -7.16 -15.03 12.95
C ASP A 276 -7.10 -13.76 13.82
N GLU A 277 -5.89 -13.34 14.24
CA GLU A 277 -5.68 -12.08 14.94
C GLU A 277 -6.06 -10.86 14.08
N GLU A 278 -5.71 -10.87 12.79
CA GLU A 278 -6.03 -9.78 11.86
C GLU A 278 -7.53 -9.66 11.62
N GLN A 279 -8.19 -10.79 11.39
CA GLN A 279 -9.63 -10.86 11.23
C GLN A 279 -10.34 -10.30 12.47
N GLN A 280 -9.93 -10.74 13.66
CA GLN A 280 -10.48 -10.23 14.91
C GLN A 280 -10.19 -8.74 15.10
N HIS A 281 -9.00 -8.27 14.74
CA HIS A 281 -8.66 -6.85 14.80
C HIS A 281 -9.60 -6.02 13.92
N ILE A 282 -9.78 -6.41 12.65
CA ILE A 282 -10.66 -5.69 11.71
C ILE A 282 -12.12 -5.71 12.20
N LEU A 283 -12.64 -6.85 12.64
CA LEU A 283 -14.01 -6.95 13.15
C LEU A 283 -14.21 -6.08 14.41
N ASN A 284 -13.24 -6.07 15.32
CA ASN A 284 -13.26 -5.19 16.48
C ASN A 284 -13.30 -3.70 16.10
N LEU A 285 -12.60 -3.30 15.02
CA LEU A 285 -12.69 -1.94 14.51
C LEU A 285 -14.07 -1.64 13.96
N VAL A 286 -14.65 -2.56 13.17
CA VAL A 286 -15.99 -2.40 12.59
C VAL A 286 -17.06 -2.24 13.67
N ASP A 287 -16.95 -2.96 14.77
CA ASP A 287 -17.93 -2.92 15.86
C ASP A 287 -17.81 -1.65 16.71
N LYS A 288 -16.60 -1.10 16.87
CA LYS A 288 -16.36 0.17 17.58
C LYS A 288 -16.64 1.43 16.76
N PHE A 289 -16.61 1.31 15.43
CA PHE A 289 -16.84 2.40 14.49
C PHE A 289 -18.30 2.87 14.49
#